data_AF-A0A956JY68-F1
#
_entry.id   AF-A0A956JY68-F1
#
_cell.length_a   1.000
_cell.length_b   1.000
_cell.length_c   1.000
_cell.angle_alpha   90.00
_cell.angle_beta   90.00
_cell.angle_gamma   90.00
#
_symmetry.space_group_name_H-M   'P 1'
#
loop_
_entity.id
_entity.type
_entity.pdbx_description
1 polymer ?
#
loop_
_entity_poly.entity_id
_entity_poly.type
_entity_poly.pdbx_seq_one_letter_code
_entity_poly.pdbx_strand_id
1 'polypeptide(L)'
;MGKLAALFAPALMLLAACGDVSTGYLDANQGGRDGGADATVADAAIDATAAECGNGTVEPGEDCDLGAANNGAIGTCCTNLCAFAPVTVECRAAATGCDVAESCTGASAECPADAIAADGFACVDGGGSTCCGGQCSFTATAGTCDACAIAAHGPQRVTIIESQSVNAGHVMDQQWADVANAAGHTATIVPQTTLDDLGNLADTDILVVSSGLAPLPAERVAVIQAFAAAGHGVYLQGEYQTTYETNIGFATIANSEGATFTWTATVTGQQDPTTVNGCLATTPEAAPTLTAYWYACTGTATGDNIEVIHTAPGGEPIGWSLCFPGGGKVIFDTDQDFIRTPAANTPEHMRNILVALADAAACDDAVVLP
;
A
#
# COMPACT_ATOMS: atom_id res chain seq x y z
N MET A 1 -1.21 -18.57 54.80
CA MET A 1 -0.90 -19.85 54.13
C MET A 1 -0.47 -19.48 52.71
N GLY A 2 0.82 -19.18 52.47
CA GLY A 2 1.83 -20.14 51.99
C GLY A 2 1.61 -20.42 50.49
N LYS A 3 2.52 -20.17 49.53
CA LYS A 3 3.98 -19.98 49.53
C LYS A 3 4.42 -19.17 48.28
N LEU A 4 5.57 -18.52 48.42
CA LEU A 4 6.51 -18.04 47.39
C LEU A 4 6.83 -19.12 46.33
N ALA A 5 7.10 -18.72 45.08
CA ALA A 5 8.48 -18.53 44.58
C ALA A 5 8.52 -18.29 43.05
N ALA A 6 9.26 -17.24 42.66
CA ALA A 6 9.83 -17.08 41.34
C ALA A 6 10.95 -18.11 41.11
N LEU A 7 11.34 -18.38 39.85
CA LEU A 7 12.70 -18.24 39.33
C LEU A 7 12.90 -18.94 37.95
N PHE A 8 13.42 -18.17 37.00
CA PHE A 8 14.47 -18.47 35.98
C PHE A 8 14.35 -19.68 35.03
N ALA A 9 14.32 -19.35 33.74
CA ALA A 9 14.85 -20.19 32.67
C ALA A 9 16.37 -19.97 32.51
N PRO A 10 17.19 -21.02 32.31
CA PRO A 10 18.52 -20.86 31.77
C PRO A 10 18.61 -21.31 30.31
N ALA A 11 19.42 -20.57 29.57
CA ALA A 11 19.86 -20.82 28.21
C ALA A 11 20.58 -22.18 28.09
N LEU A 12 20.31 -22.89 27.00
CA LEU A 12 21.10 -24.07 26.61
C LEU A 12 22.19 -23.62 25.63
N MET A 13 23.33 -23.26 26.21
CA MET A 13 24.63 -23.15 25.56
C MET A 13 25.28 -24.52 25.72
N LEU A 14 25.57 -25.24 24.63
CA LEU A 14 26.43 -26.42 24.70
C LEU A 14 27.76 -26.11 24.01
N LEU A 15 28.74 -25.79 24.84
CA LEU A 15 30.13 -25.58 24.48
C LEU A 15 30.83 -26.92 24.31
N ALA A 16 31.72 -26.95 23.32
CA ALA A 16 32.67 -28.01 23.05
C ALA A 16 33.58 -28.36 24.24
N ALA A 17 34.02 -29.62 24.30
CA ALA A 17 35.25 -30.02 24.96
C ALA A 17 36.03 -31.00 24.06
N CYS A 18 37.33 -30.71 24.01
CA CYS A 18 38.41 -31.28 23.21
C CYS A 18 38.81 -32.71 23.63
N GLY A 19 39.38 -33.47 22.68
CA GLY A 19 39.97 -34.80 22.89
C GLY A 19 40.54 -35.42 21.61
N ASP A 20 41.64 -34.84 21.14
CA ASP A 20 42.56 -35.15 20.04
C ASP A 20 43.05 -36.62 19.94
N VAL A 21 43.18 -37.18 18.72
CA VAL A 21 44.39 -37.87 18.18
C VAL A 21 44.35 -37.88 16.62
N SER A 22 45.15 -36.98 16.01
CA SER A 22 46.21 -37.24 15.00
C SER A 22 45.98 -38.35 13.95
N THR A 23 45.92 -38.12 12.63
CA THR A 23 46.88 -37.54 11.66
C THR A 23 46.08 -37.35 10.33
N GLY A 24 46.13 -36.30 9.51
CA GLY A 24 47.09 -35.24 9.29
C GLY A 24 47.95 -35.52 8.06
N TYR A 25 47.54 -35.15 6.83
CA TYR A 25 48.41 -34.46 5.86
C TYR A 25 47.64 -33.96 4.62
N LEU A 26 47.93 -32.71 4.25
CA LEU A 26 47.45 -31.92 3.11
C LEU A 26 48.16 -32.38 1.82
N ASP A 27 47.61 -32.16 0.62
CA ASP A 27 48.13 -31.08 -0.25
C ASP A 27 47.30 -30.87 -1.53
N ALA A 28 47.31 -29.62 -1.95
CA ALA A 28 46.79 -29.15 -3.22
C ALA A 28 47.76 -29.45 -4.37
N ASN A 29 47.18 -29.67 -5.55
CA ASN A 29 47.63 -29.15 -6.84
C ASN A 29 49.15 -29.06 -7.10
N GLN A 30 49.73 -30.04 -7.80
CA GLN A 30 50.84 -29.79 -8.73
C GLN A 30 50.73 -30.67 -9.98
N GLY A 31 50.79 -30.01 -11.13
CA GLY A 31 50.94 -30.67 -12.43
C GLY A 31 52.30 -31.34 -12.58
N GLY A 32 52.30 -32.43 -13.33
CA GLY A 32 53.51 -33.11 -13.79
C GLY A 32 53.24 -33.75 -15.15
N ARG A 33 53.79 -33.13 -16.20
CA ARG A 33 54.04 -33.81 -17.47
C ARG A 33 55.23 -34.74 -17.25
N ASP A 34 55.13 -35.99 -17.69
CA ASP A 34 56.29 -36.78 -18.10
C ASP A 34 55.92 -37.58 -19.35
N GLY A 35 56.68 -37.36 -20.41
CA GLY A 35 56.53 -38.03 -21.69
C GLY A 35 57.14 -39.42 -21.68
N GLY A 36 56.46 -40.35 -22.33
CA GLY A 36 56.99 -41.63 -22.76
C GLY A 36 56.30 -42.02 -24.06
N ALA A 37 56.98 -41.83 -25.19
CA ALA A 37 56.54 -42.33 -26.47
C ALA A 37 56.76 -43.85 -26.51
N ASP A 38 55.69 -44.62 -26.61
CA ASP A 38 55.71 -45.96 -27.19
C ASP A 38 54.57 -46.05 -28.21
N ALA A 39 54.96 -45.99 -29.48
CA ALA A 39 54.06 -46.09 -30.62
C ALA A 39 54.13 -47.52 -31.15
N THR A 40 53.19 -48.39 -30.77
CA THR A 40 52.61 -49.45 -31.61
C THR A 40 51.54 -50.26 -30.87
N VAL A 41 50.32 -49.73 -30.75
CA VAL A 41 49.08 -50.49 -30.99
C VAL A 41 48.01 -49.49 -31.41
N ALA A 42 47.58 -49.56 -32.68
CA ALA A 42 46.35 -48.91 -33.10
C ALA A 42 45.20 -49.78 -32.56
N ASP A 43 44.73 -49.47 -31.36
CA ASP A 43 43.46 -49.98 -30.85
C ASP A 43 42.40 -48.92 -31.13
N ALA A 44 41.61 -49.16 -32.17
CA ALA A 44 40.39 -48.43 -32.44
C ALA A 44 39.27 -49.06 -31.59
N ALA A 45 38.54 -48.20 -30.86
CA ALA A 45 37.46 -48.47 -29.89
C ALA A 45 37.98 -48.70 -28.45
N ILE A 46 37.66 -47.90 -27.44
CA ILE A 46 36.46 -47.12 -27.13
C ILE A 46 36.91 -45.85 -26.40
N ASP A 47 36.97 -44.71 -27.07
CA ASP A 47 36.83 -43.41 -26.39
C ASP A 47 35.34 -43.09 -26.36
N ALA A 48 34.64 -43.78 -25.46
CA ALA A 48 33.36 -43.30 -24.98
C ALA A 48 33.75 -42.17 -24.03
N THR A 49 33.79 -40.95 -24.57
CA THR A 49 33.85 -39.72 -23.82
C THR A 49 32.92 -39.88 -22.62
N ALA A 50 33.49 -40.00 -21.41
CA ALA A 50 32.70 -39.83 -20.22
C ALA A 50 32.09 -38.44 -20.36
N ALA A 51 30.75 -38.35 -20.34
CA ALA A 51 30.07 -37.08 -20.57
C ALA A 51 30.69 -36.00 -19.65
N GLU A 52 31.27 -34.97 -20.25
CA GLU A 52 31.98 -33.91 -19.54
C GLU A 52 31.01 -32.80 -19.17
N CYS A 53 30.33 -32.99 -18.04
CA CYS A 53 29.40 -31.99 -17.54
C CYS A 53 30.05 -30.62 -17.34
N GLY A 54 29.54 -29.60 -18.04
CA GLY A 54 30.00 -28.22 -17.97
C GLY A 54 30.80 -27.76 -19.17
N ASN A 55 30.86 -28.56 -20.25
CA ASN A 55 31.51 -28.17 -21.50
C ASN A 55 30.58 -27.37 -22.44
N GLY A 56 29.29 -27.28 -22.09
CA GLY A 56 28.26 -26.55 -22.84
C GLY A 56 27.64 -27.33 -24.00
N THR A 57 27.83 -28.65 -24.03
CA THR A 57 27.28 -29.55 -25.04
C THR A 57 26.55 -30.68 -24.34
N VAL A 58 25.27 -30.89 -24.66
CA VAL A 58 24.49 -32.00 -24.09
C VAL A 58 24.94 -33.33 -24.68
N GLU A 59 25.50 -34.19 -23.84
CA GLU A 59 26.06 -35.50 -24.21
C GLU A 59 25.19 -36.66 -23.69
N PRO A 60 25.38 -37.91 -24.20
CA PRO A 60 24.63 -39.05 -23.71
C PRO A 60 24.82 -39.28 -22.20
N GLY A 61 23.72 -39.16 -21.43
CA GLY A 61 23.72 -39.28 -19.97
C GLY A 61 23.43 -37.96 -19.24
N GLU A 62 23.35 -36.86 -19.98
CA GLU A 62 22.99 -35.53 -19.47
C GLU A 62 21.57 -35.16 -19.88
N ASP A 63 20.90 -34.39 -19.02
CA ASP A 63 19.64 -33.74 -19.35
C ASP A 63 19.88 -32.31 -19.88
N CYS A 64 20.96 -31.66 -19.43
CA CYS A 64 21.31 -30.30 -19.79
C CYS A 64 22.81 -30.05 -19.62
N ASP A 65 23.38 -29.13 -20.40
CA ASP A 65 24.71 -28.58 -20.15
C ASP A 65 24.78 -27.14 -20.69
N LEU A 66 24.83 -26.17 -19.79
CA LEU A 66 24.91 -24.74 -20.10
C LEU A 66 26.34 -24.19 -19.96
N GLY A 67 27.31 -25.07 -19.73
CA GLY A 67 28.69 -24.75 -19.41
C GLY A 67 28.91 -24.58 -17.90
N ALA A 68 30.16 -24.76 -17.46
CA ALA A 68 30.55 -24.78 -16.05
C ALA A 68 30.18 -23.50 -15.26
N ALA A 69 30.00 -22.36 -15.95
CA ALA A 69 29.61 -21.11 -15.33
C ALA A 69 28.10 -20.98 -15.09
N ASN A 70 27.27 -21.69 -15.85
CA ASN A 70 25.82 -21.56 -15.83
C ASN A 70 25.12 -22.78 -15.22
N ASN A 71 25.77 -23.95 -15.20
CA ASN A 71 25.28 -25.08 -14.42
C ASN A 71 25.21 -24.65 -12.93
N GLY A 72 24.06 -24.89 -12.31
CA GLY A 72 23.74 -24.49 -10.93
C GLY A 72 23.61 -23.00 -10.67
N ALA A 73 23.65 -22.14 -11.70
CA ALA A 73 23.50 -20.70 -11.53
C ALA A 73 22.03 -20.29 -11.34
N ILE A 74 21.78 -19.26 -10.52
CA ILE A 74 20.47 -18.61 -10.39
C ILE A 74 20.03 -18.07 -11.76
N GLY A 75 18.76 -18.23 -12.11
CA GLY A 75 18.23 -17.94 -13.44
C GLY A 75 18.32 -19.10 -14.43
N THR A 76 18.90 -20.24 -14.02
CA THR A 76 18.93 -21.47 -14.81
C THR A 76 18.26 -22.63 -14.06
N CYS A 77 17.86 -23.64 -14.82
CA CYS A 77 17.29 -24.88 -14.32
C CYS A 77 18.16 -26.10 -14.63
N CYS A 78 19.46 -25.87 -14.86
CA CYS A 78 20.45 -26.94 -14.98
C CYS A 78 21.24 -27.06 -13.67
N THR A 79 21.34 -28.26 -13.12
CA THR A 79 22.14 -28.49 -11.90
C THR A 79 23.64 -28.56 -12.22
N ASN A 80 24.49 -28.46 -11.20
CA ASN A 80 25.94 -28.70 -11.32
C ASN A 80 26.31 -30.13 -11.76
N LEU A 81 25.33 -31.02 -11.92
CA LEU A 81 25.49 -32.40 -12.33
C LEU A 81 24.87 -32.67 -13.71
N CYS A 82 24.58 -31.62 -14.49
CA CYS A 82 24.03 -31.73 -15.85
C CYS A 82 22.69 -32.48 -15.92
N ALA A 83 21.95 -32.43 -14.82
CA ALA A 83 20.57 -32.90 -14.69
C ALA A 83 19.62 -31.71 -14.56
N PHE A 84 18.36 -31.86 -14.99
CA PHE A 84 17.35 -30.82 -14.77
C PHE A 84 17.09 -30.60 -13.27
N ALA A 85 16.98 -29.33 -12.88
CA ALA A 85 16.61 -28.96 -11.53
C ALA A 85 15.14 -29.34 -11.24
N PRO A 86 14.82 -29.85 -10.04
CA PRO A 86 13.47 -30.30 -9.73
C PRO A 86 12.47 -29.14 -9.66
N VAL A 87 11.17 -29.47 -9.76
CA VAL A 87 10.08 -28.47 -9.79
C VAL A 87 9.94 -27.57 -8.56
N THR A 88 10.68 -27.88 -7.49
CA THR A 88 10.70 -27.10 -6.25
C THR A 88 11.83 -26.06 -6.21
N VAL A 89 12.69 -26.01 -7.22
CA VAL A 89 13.78 -25.02 -7.29
C VAL A 89 13.24 -23.76 -7.95
N GLU A 90 13.18 -22.68 -7.18
CA GLU A 90 12.96 -21.33 -7.69
C GLU A 90 14.18 -20.87 -8.49
N CYS A 91 13.96 -20.45 -9.74
CA CYS A 91 15.00 -19.95 -10.62
C CYS A 91 14.95 -18.42 -10.78
N ARG A 92 13.80 -17.80 -10.52
CA ARG A 92 13.65 -16.34 -10.39
C ARG A 92 12.69 -16.01 -9.24
N ALA A 93 13.16 -15.18 -8.31
CA ALA A 93 12.33 -14.67 -7.24
C ALA A 93 11.43 -13.53 -7.75
N ALA A 94 10.23 -13.40 -7.19
CA ALA A 94 9.35 -12.27 -7.46
C ALA A 94 10.01 -10.95 -7.03
N ALA A 95 10.11 -10.00 -7.97
CA ALA A 95 10.69 -8.67 -7.75
C ALA A 95 9.70 -7.68 -7.11
N THR A 96 8.39 -7.88 -7.29
CA THR A 96 7.33 -7.01 -6.76
C THR A 96 6.13 -7.83 -6.27
N GLY A 97 5.17 -7.17 -5.62
CA GLY A 97 3.92 -7.81 -5.18
C GLY A 97 3.00 -8.29 -6.31
N CYS A 98 3.27 -7.92 -7.56
CA CYS A 98 2.55 -8.35 -8.76
C CYS A 98 3.40 -9.14 -9.74
N ASP A 99 4.55 -9.63 -9.26
CA ASP A 99 5.46 -10.49 -9.99
C ASP A 99 5.31 -11.94 -9.48
N VAL A 100 5.37 -12.93 -10.37
CA VAL A 100 5.24 -14.35 -9.99
C VAL A 100 6.63 -14.97 -9.95
N ALA A 101 7.00 -15.63 -8.84
CA ALA A 101 8.25 -16.37 -8.80
C ALA A 101 8.19 -17.61 -9.71
N GLU A 102 9.20 -17.82 -10.56
CA GLU A 102 9.30 -18.98 -11.43
C GLU A 102 10.10 -20.09 -10.77
N SER A 103 9.54 -21.29 -10.84
CA SER A 103 10.23 -22.52 -10.47
C SER A 103 10.55 -23.36 -11.71
N CYS A 104 11.64 -24.10 -11.63
CA CYS A 104 12.06 -25.01 -12.69
C CYS A 104 10.96 -26.03 -13.04
N THR A 105 10.99 -26.54 -14.26
CA THR A 105 9.96 -27.49 -14.72
C THR A 105 10.31 -28.94 -14.45
N GLY A 106 11.56 -29.24 -14.03
CA GLY A 106 12.09 -30.60 -13.98
C GLY A 106 12.35 -31.23 -15.35
N ALA A 107 12.14 -30.47 -16.44
CA ALA A 107 12.22 -30.98 -17.81
C ALA A 107 12.92 -30.01 -18.79
N SER A 108 13.44 -28.88 -18.30
CA SER A 108 14.15 -27.88 -19.10
C SER A 108 15.31 -27.28 -18.30
N ALA A 109 16.37 -26.91 -19.01
CA ALA A 109 17.53 -26.20 -18.47
C ALA A 109 17.26 -24.68 -18.32
N GLU A 110 16.26 -24.16 -19.02
CA GLU A 110 15.87 -22.75 -18.99
C GLU A 110 14.86 -22.50 -17.87
N CYS A 111 15.03 -21.39 -17.14
CA CYS A 111 13.98 -20.87 -16.26
C CYS A 111 12.76 -20.49 -17.13
N PRO A 112 11.53 -20.78 -16.69
CA PRO A 112 10.35 -20.34 -17.42
C PRO A 112 10.35 -18.83 -17.69
N ALA A 113 9.62 -18.43 -18.74
CA ALA A 113 9.47 -17.01 -19.05
C ALA A 113 8.86 -16.25 -17.88
N ASP A 114 9.37 -15.03 -17.66
CA ASP A 114 8.89 -14.09 -16.63
C ASP A 114 7.38 -13.88 -16.76
N ALA A 115 6.66 -14.27 -15.72
CA ALA A 115 5.23 -14.15 -15.61
C ALA A 115 4.85 -13.11 -14.56
N ILE A 116 3.91 -12.25 -14.94
CA ILE A 116 3.26 -11.33 -14.00
C ILE A 116 1.99 -11.94 -13.43
N ALA A 117 1.61 -11.48 -12.24
CA ALA A 117 0.32 -11.83 -11.67
C ALA A 117 -0.80 -11.31 -12.58
N ALA A 118 -1.90 -12.07 -12.66
CA ALA A 118 -3.05 -11.67 -13.46
C ALA A 118 -3.62 -10.34 -12.95
N ASP A 119 -4.12 -9.51 -13.88
CA ASP A 119 -4.80 -8.28 -13.51
C ASP A 119 -5.99 -8.59 -12.58
N GLY A 120 -6.14 -7.82 -11.50
CA GLY A 120 -7.13 -8.05 -10.45
C GLY A 120 -6.67 -8.97 -9.31
N PHE A 121 -5.49 -9.60 -9.40
CA PHE A 121 -4.94 -10.39 -8.29
C PHE A 121 -4.56 -9.47 -7.12
N ALA A 122 -4.82 -9.86 -5.87
CA ALA A 122 -4.50 -9.04 -4.71
C ALA A 122 -2.98 -8.78 -4.63
N CYS A 123 -2.57 -7.51 -4.58
CA CYS A 123 -1.20 -7.14 -4.34
C CYS A 123 -0.89 -7.15 -2.84
N VAL A 124 0.33 -7.58 -2.51
CA VAL A 124 0.85 -7.68 -1.14
C VAL A 124 1.64 -6.43 -0.71
N ASP A 125 1.13 -5.24 -0.99
CA ASP A 125 1.72 -3.96 -0.55
C ASP A 125 1.23 -3.50 0.84
N GLY A 126 0.26 -4.21 1.42
CA GLY A 126 -0.39 -3.85 2.68
C GLY A 126 -1.46 -2.76 2.55
N GLY A 127 -1.75 -2.30 1.32
CA GLY A 127 -2.66 -1.20 1.04
C GLY A 127 -3.99 -1.59 0.39
N GLY A 128 -4.18 -2.85 -0.01
CA GLY A 128 -5.42 -3.37 -0.61
C GLY A 128 -5.50 -3.26 -2.14
N SER A 129 -4.38 -3.06 -2.84
CA SER A 129 -4.34 -2.91 -4.30
C SER A 129 -4.50 -4.25 -5.03
N THR A 130 -4.76 -4.19 -6.33
CA THR A 130 -4.77 -5.33 -7.24
C THR A 130 -3.68 -5.19 -8.31
N CYS A 131 -3.26 -6.30 -8.91
CA CYS A 131 -2.28 -6.24 -9.99
C CYS A 131 -2.90 -5.66 -11.25
N CYS A 132 -2.14 -4.85 -11.97
CA CYS A 132 -2.47 -4.34 -13.28
C CYS A 132 -1.18 -4.17 -14.07
N GLY A 133 -1.05 -4.90 -15.18
CA GLY A 133 0.13 -4.83 -16.05
C GLY A 133 1.44 -5.16 -15.31
N GLY A 134 1.39 -6.04 -14.30
CA GLY A 134 2.56 -6.45 -13.51
C GLY A 134 3.00 -5.45 -12.43
N GLN A 135 2.18 -4.46 -12.13
CA GLN A 135 2.40 -3.49 -11.04
C GLN A 135 1.19 -3.47 -10.11
N CYS A 136 1.42 -3.12 -8.85
CA CYS A 136 0.34 -2.91 -7.89
C CYS A 136 -0.41 -1.62 -8.25
N SER A 137 -1.73 -1.74 -8.47
CA SER A 137 -2.62 -0.65 -8.82
C SER A 137 -3.93 -0.77 -8.05
N PHE A 138 -4.44 0.35 -7.56
CA PHE A 138 -5.74 0.37 -6.89
C PHE A 138 -6.92 0.41 -7.86
N THR A 139 -6.67 0.52 -9.16
CA THR A 139 -7.69 0.77 -10.19
C THR A 139 -7.96 -0.43 -11.10
N ALA A 140 -7.50 -1.63 -10.75
CA ALA A 140 -7.75 -2.80 -11.59
C ALA A 140 -9.12 -3.42 -11.28
N THR A 141 -10.14 -3.06 -12.06
CA THR A 141 -11.30 -3.93 -12.25
C THR A 141 -10.86 -5.08 -13.16
N ALA A 142 -11.29 -6.31 -12.88
CA ALA A 142 -10.88 -7.50 -13.62
C ALA A 142 -11.05 -7.31 -15.15
N GLY A 143 -9.92 -7.21 -15.87
CA GLY A 143 -9.87 -7.12 -17.33
C GLY A 143 -9.78 -5.72 -17.95
N THR A 144 -9.80 -4.64 -17.15
CA THR A 144 -9.47 -3.29 -17.63
C THR A 144 -8.55 -2.61 -16.62
N CYS A 145 -7.29 -2.46 -17.02
CA CYS A 145 -6.34 -1.55 -16.40
C CYS A 145 -6.79 -0.10 -16.66
N ASP A 146 -7.91 0.31 -16.07
CA ASP A 146 -8.43 1.65 -16.21
C ASP A 146 -7.70 2.52 -15.20
N ALA A 147 -6.72 3.28 -15.69
CA ALA A 147 -5.87 4.16 -14.89
C ALA A 147 -6.65 5.41 -14.45
N CYS A 148 -7.70 5.25 -13.65
CA CYS A 148 -8.59 6.34 -13.36
C CYS A 148 -8.17 7.09 -12.08
N ALA A 149 -7.70 8.32 -12.32
CA ALA A 149 -7.72 9.53 -11.47
C ALA A 149 -6.39 10.08 -10.89
N ILE A 150 -5.39 9.28 -10.47
CA ILE A 150 -4.10 9.89 -10.06
C ILE A 150 -3.32 10.42 -11.28
N ALA A 151 -3.46 9.75 -12.43
CA ALA A 151 -2.81 10.15 -13.68
C ALA A 151 -3.40 11.44 -14.29
N ALA A 152 -4.64 11.81 -13.95
CA ALA A 152 -5.31 12.97 -14.54
C ALA A 152 -4.90 14.31 -13.90
N HIS A 153 -4.69 14.33 -12.58
CA HIS A 153 -4.30 15.54 -11.83
C HIS A 153 -2.81 15.57 -11.43
N GLY A 154 -2.10 14.45 -11.60
CA GLY A 154 -0.70 14.31 -11.21
C GLY A 154 -0.48 14.27 -9.69
N PRO A 155 0.78 14.09 -9.23
CA PRO A 155 1.12 14.10 -7.81
C PRO A 155 0.74 15.42 -7.13
N GLN A 156 0.04 15.32 -5.98
CA GLN A 156 -0.35 16.46 -5.16
C GLN A 156 0.60 16.66 -3.98
N ARG A 157 0.71 17.90 -3.48
CA ARG A 157 1.34 18.23 -2.20
C ARG A 157 0.27 18.25 -1.11
N VAL A 158 0.23 17.20 -0.31
CA VAL A 158 -0.78 16.99 0.73
C VAL A 158 -0.23 17.48 2.07
N THR A 159 -0.81 18.55 2.61
CA THR A 159 -0.46 19.07 3.93
C THR A 159 -1.42 18.53 4.96
N ILE A 160 -0.90 17.85 5.98
CA ILE A 160 -1.69 17.16 7.00
C ILE A 160 -1.45 17.85 8.34
N ILE A 161 -2.49 18.46 8.88
CA ILE A 161 -2.45 19.02 10.23
C ILE A 161 -2.42 17.85 11.22
N GLU A 162 -1.41 17.83 12.08
CA GLU A 162 -1.17 16.74 13.04
C GLU A 162 -2.29 16.58 14.08
N SER A 163 -2.46 15.33 14.53
CA SER A 163 -3.47 14.89 15.50
C SER A 163 -2.90 14.68 16.91
N GLN A 164 -1.57 14.54 17.03
CA GLN A 164 -0.87 14.12 18.25
C GLN A 164 -0.83 15.18 19.35
N SER A 165 -0.85 16.48 19.02
CA SER A 165 -0.92 17.57 19.98
C SER A 165 -2.28 17.63 20.68
N VAL A 166 -3.32 17.12 20.02
CA VAL A 166 -4.65 16.95 20.61
C VAL A 166 -4.68 15.70 21.48
N ASN A 167 -4.16 14.58 20.96
CA ASN A 167 -4.03 13.34 21.71
C ASN A 167 -2.83 12.52 21.21
N ALA A 168 -1.86 12.25 22.09
CA ALA A 168 -0.64 11.53 21.75
C ALA A 168 -0.86 10.08 21.24
N GLY A 169 -2.02 9.48 21.50
CA GLY A 169 -2.41 8.17 20.99
C GLY A 169 -3.04 8.20 19.59
N HIS A 170 -3.35 9.38 19.06
CA HIS A 170 -3.91 9.53 17.72
C HIS A 170 -2.78 9.47 16.69
N VAL A 171 -2.94 8.58 15.71
CA VAL A 171 -1.99 8.34 14.61
C VAL A 171 -2.69 8.50 13.25
N MET A 172 -3.72 9.35 13.22
CA MET A 172 -4.56 9.58 12.05
C MET A 172 -3.82 10.37 10.97
N ASP A 173 -3.04 11.35 11.41
CA ASP A 173 -2.08 12.09 10.59
C ASP A 173 -1.08 11.18 9.87
N GLN A 174 -0.50 10.22 10.59
CA GLN A 174 0.41 9.24 10.01
C GLN A 174 -0.29 8.33 9.02
N GLN A 175 -1.51 7.87 9.32
CA GLN A 175 -2.29 7.07 8.38
C GLN A 175 -2.62 7.84 7.10
N TRP A 176 -3.01 9.12 7.20
CA TRP A 176 -3.20 9.98 6.03
C TRP A 176 -1.92 10.13 5.22
N ALA A 177 -0.78 10.30 5.88
CA ALA A 177 0.51 10.42 5.20
C ALA A 177 0.90 9.13 4.47
N ASP A 178 0.71 7.97 5.12
CA ASP A 178 1.02 6.67 4.53
C ASP A 178 0.17 6.41 3.29
N VAL A 179 -1.14 6.67 3.36
CA VAL A 179 -2.05 6.50 2.22
C VAL A 179 -1.74 7.47 1.09
N ALA A 180 -1.50 8.74 1.38
CA ALA A 180 -1.16 9.74 0.36
C ALA A 180 0.17 9.42 -0.33
N ASN A 181 1.21 9.03 0.42
CA ASN A 181 2.50 8.65 -0.15
C ASN A 181 2.40 7.37 -0.98
N ALA A 182 1.63 6.37 -0.53
CA ALA A 182 1.37 5.16 -1.30
C ALA A 182 0.60 5.44 -2.61
N ALA A 183 -0.26 6.46 -2.61
CA ALA A 183 -0.94 6.98 -3.79
C ALA A 183 -0.01 7.81 -4.72
N GLY A 184 1.27 7.99 -4.38
CA GLY A 184 2.23 8.74 -5.19
C GLY A 184 2.15 10.27 -5.01
N HIS A 185 1.46 10.74 -3.97
CA HIS A 185 1.50 12.14 -3.56
C HIS A 185 2.70 12.42 -2.64
N THR A 186 2.97 13.68 -2.34
CA THR A 186 3.93 14.07 -1.31
C THR A 186 3.18 14.57 -0.08
N ALA A 187 3.14 13.76 0.98
CA ALA A 187 2.50 14.14 2.24
C ALA A 187 3.49 14.77 3.24
N THR A 188 3.09 15.89 3.86
CA THR A 188 3.84 16.56 4.92
C THR A 188 2.95 16.76 6.14
N ILE A 189 3.35 16.19 7.28
CA ILE A 189 2.67 16.41 8.57
C ILE A 189 3.22 17.70 9.20
N VAL A 190 2.32 18.60 9.59
CA VAL A 190 2.64 19.93 10.09
C VAL A 190 1.86 20.25 11.38
N PRO A 191 2.35 21.15 12.25
CA PRO A 191 1.66 21.49 13.49
C PRO A 191 0.33 22.21 13.24
N GLN A 192 -0.57 22.12 14.22
CA GLN A 192 -1.84 22.86 14.26
C GLN A 192 -1.71 24.37 13.99
N THR A 193 -0.60 25.00 14.39
CA THR A 193 -0.32 26.43 14.15
C THR A 193 -0.15 26.80 12.68
N THR A 194 -0.02 25.82 11.78
CA THR A 194 0.01 26.06 10.33
C THR A 194 -1.28 26.75 9.88
N LEU A 195 -2.42 26.40 10.48
CA LEU A 195 -3.72 27.01 10.20
C LEU A 195 -3.88 28.44 10.73
N ASP A 196 -2.89 29.00 11.42
CA ASP A 196 -2.96 30.37 11.95
C ASP A 196 -2.71 31.43 10.85
N ASP A 197 -2.17 31.04 9.69
CA ASP A 197 -1.90 31.92 8.55
C ASP A 197 -2.02 31.16 7.22
N LEU A 198 -2.83 31.68 6.30
CA LEU A 198 -3.01 31.12 4.96
C LEU A 198 -1.68 31.02 4.18
N GLY A 199 -0.74 31.93 4.42
CA GLY A 199 0.58 31.92 3.78
C GLY A 199 1.39 30.66 4.09
N ASN A 200 1.10 29.95 5.19
CA ASN A 200 1.74 28.69 5.52
C ASN A 200 1.30 27.53 4.59
N LEU A 201 0.23 27.72 3.81
CA LEU A 201 -0.33 26.73 2.88
C LEU A 201 0.01 27.05 1.41
N ALA A 202 0.97 27.95 1.15
CA ALA A 202 1.31 28.39 -0.21
C ALA A 202 1.80 27.25 -1.13
N ASP A 203 2.38 26.20 -0.55
CA ASP A 203 2.86 25.00 -1.26
C ASP A 203 1.94 23.78 -1.06
N THR A 204 0.69 24.02 -0.69
CA THR A 204 -0.30 22.97 -0.44
C THR A 204 -1.28 22.89 -1.60
N ASP A 205 -1.52 21.69 -2.11
CA ASP A 205 -2.56 21.44 -3.12
C ASP A 205 -3.82 20.86 -2.45
N ILE A 206 -3.62 19.96 -1.48
CA ILE A 206 -4.69 19.36 -0.64
C ILE A 206 -4.35 19.57 0.84
N LEU A 207 -5.33 20.06 1.60
CA LEU A 207 -5.24 20.19 3.05
C LEU A 207 -6.04 19.07 3.74
N VAL A 208 -5.45 18.41 4.73
CA VAL A 208 -6.11 17.42 5.58
C VAL A 208 -6.04 17.87 7.03
N VAL A 209 -7.19 18.16 7.65
CA VAL A 209 -7.30 18.37 9.10
C VAL A 209 -7.64 17.03 9.73
N SER A 210 -6.62 16.31 10.21
CA SER A 210 -6.69 14.86 10.50
C SER A 210 -7.37 14.48 11.83
N SER A 211 -7.94 15.43 12.57
CA SER A 211 -8.62 15.14 13.85
C SER A 211 -9.89 15.96 14.01
N GLY A 212 -10.97 15.27 14.37
CA GLY A 212 -12.25 15.88 14.75
C GLY A 212 -12.24 16.61 16.10
N LEU A 213 -11.11 16.53 16.81
CA LEU A 213 -10.89 17.22 18.08
C LEU A 213 -9.90 18.39 17.93
N ALA A 214 -9.46 18.69 16.72
CA ALA A 214 -8.55 19.80 16.45
C ALA A 214 -9.16 21.14 16.89
N PRO A 215 -8.43 21.98 17.66
CA PRO A 215 -8.86 23.33 17.96
C PRO A 215 -8.98 24.15 16.67
N LEU A 216 -10.18 24.62 16.40
CA LEU A 216 -10.58 25.31 15.19
C LEU A 216 -11.39 26.58 15.51
N PRO A 217 -10.76 27.57 16.16
CA PRO A 217 -11.39 28.87 16.37
C PRO A 217 -11.66 29.57 15.03
N ALA A 218 -12.46 30.64 15.07
CA ALA A 218 -12.95 31.34 13.88
C ALA A 218 -11.83 31.77 12.90
N GLU A 219 -10.65 32.12 13.42
CA GLU A 219 -9.50 32.50 12.61
C GLU A 219 -9.00 31.33 11.73
N ARG A 220 -8.93 30.10 12.27
CA ARG A 220 -8.51 28.91 11.52
C ARG A 220 -9.58 28.44 10.54
N VAL A 221 -10.86 28.57 10.93
CA VAL A 221 -11.98 28.32 10.01
C VAL A 221 -11.89 29.24 8.80
N ALA A 222 -11.56 30.53 9.01
CA ALA A 222 -11.39 31.49 7.93
C ALA A 222 -10.20 31.14 7.01
N VAL A 223 -9.10 30.61 7.56
CA VAL A 223 -7.96 30.13 6.75
C VAL A 223 -8.35 28.93 5.88
N ILE A 224 -9.05 27.94 6.45
CA ILE A 224 -9.53 26.77 5.70
C ILE A 224 -10.48 27.22 4.58
N GLN A 225 -11.43 28.09 4.91
CA GLN A 225 -12.39 28.62 3.94
C GLN A 225 -11.69 29.37 2.81
N ALA A 226 -10.73 30.24 3.13
CA ALA A 226 -9.96 30.98 2.13
C ALA A 226 -9.11 30.07 1.24
N PHE A 227 -8.54 29.00 1.80
CA PHE A 227 -7.79 28.00 1.05
C PHE A 227 -8.70 27.24 0.07
N ALA A 228 -9.86 26.77 0.52
CA ALA A 228 -10.85 26.14 -0.35
C ALA A 228 -11.36 27.11 -1.43
N ALA A 229 -11.71 28.35 -1.06
CA ALA A 229 -12.16 29.38 -2.00
C ALA A 229 -11.11 29.75 -3.07
N ALA A 230 -9.82 29.48 -2.82
CA ALA A 230 -8.75 29.64 -3.80
C ALA A 230 -8.65 28.48 -4.81
N GLY A 231 -9.56 27.51 -4.76
CA GLY A 231 -9.65 26.39 -5.71
C GLY A 231 -9.00 25.10 -5.23
N HIS A 232 -8.73 24.98 -3.93
CA HIS A 232 -8.06 23.82 -3.37
C HIS A 232 -9.02 22.84 -2.69
N GLY A 233 -8.55 21.60 -2.54
CA GLY A 233 -9.26 20.56 -1.81
C GLY A 233 -8.93 20.55 -0.32
N VAL A 234 -9.95 20.45 0.53
CA VAL A 234 -9.83 20.26 1.97
C VAL A 234 -10.58 19.02 2.43
N TYR A 235 -9.90 18.14 3.17
CA TYR A 235 -10.56 17.21 4.07
C TYR A 235 -10.61 17.80 5.48
N LEU A 236 -11.81 17.93 6.04
CA LEU A 236 -12.02 18.36 7.41
C LEU A 236 -12.66 17.21 8.19
N GLN A 237 -11.91 16.64 9.12
CA GLN A 237 -12.42 15.54 9.93
C GLN A 237 -13.31 16.04 11.07
N GLY A 238 -14.43 15.37 11.29
CA GLY A 238 -15.36 15.60 12.38
C GLY A 238 -15.32 14.50 13.43
N GLU A 239 -16.22 14.63 14.41
CA GLU A 239 -16.41 13.67 15.49
C GLU A 239 -17.87 13.64 15.97
N TYR A 240 -18.24 12.64 16.75
CA TYR A 240 -19.64 12.33 17.12
C TYR A 240 -20.41 13.39 17.92
N GLN A 241 -19.84 14.54 18.30
CA GLN A 241 -20.58 15.62 18.95
C GLN A 241 -20.64 16.89 18.10
N THR A 242 -21.85 17.44 17.98
CA THR A 242 -22.14 18.66 17.21
C THR A 242 -21.44 19.90 17.79
N THR A 243 -20.94 19.80 19.02
CA THR A 243 -20.23 20.85 19.75
C THR A 243 -18.72 20.83 19.52
N TYR A 244 -18.15 19.82 18.86
CA TYR A 244 -16.73 19.83 18.54
C TYR A 244 -16.41 20.90 17.50
N GLU A 245 -15.25 21.54 17.64
CA GLU A 245 -14.91 22.74 16.88
C GLU A 245 -14.81 22.48 15.38
N THR A 246 -14.38 21.29 14.94
CA THR A 246 -14.36 20.95 13.52
C THR A 246 -15.78 20.77 12.95
N ASN A 247 -16.71 20.17 13.69
CA ASN A 247 -18.13 20.09 13.29
C ASN A 247 -18.77 21.47 13.21
N ILE A 248 -18.48 22.35 14.18
CA ILE A 248 -18.94 23.75 14.17
C ILE A 248 -18.31 24.50 12.99
N GLY A 249 -17.03 24.27 12.74
CA GLY A 249 -16.27 24.85 11.63
C GLY A 249 -16.86 24.48 10.28
N PHE A 250 -17.16 23.20 10.04
CA PHE A 250 -17.82 22.76 8.80
C PHE A 250 -19.18 23.44 8.60
N ALA A 251 -20.04 23.44 9.63
CA ALA A 251 -21.33 24.10 9.54
C ALA A 251 -21.19 25.62 9.28
N THR A 252 -20.16 26.25 9.82
CA THR A 252 -19.85 27.67 9.58
C THR A 252 -19.47 27.89 8.12
N ILE A 253 -18.55 27.08 7.60
CA ILE A 253 -18.10 27.14 6.20
C ILE A 253 -19.29 26.91 5.26
N ALA A 254 -20.02 25.82 5.42
CA ALA A 254 -21.17 25.48 4.57
C ALA A 254 -22.21 26.60 4.50
N ASN A 255 -22.60 27.16 5.66
CA ASN A 255 -23.57 28.25 5.70
C ASN A 255 -23.03 29.56 5.10
N SER A 256 -21.73 29.81 5.18
CA SER A 256 -21.12 31.00 4.57
C SER A 256 -20.98 30.90 3.05
N GLU A 257 -20.91 29.68 2.51
CA GLU A 257 -20.76 29.39 1.08
C GLU A 257 -22.11 29.11 0.38
N GLY A 258 -23.22 29.52 0.98
CA GLY A 258 -24.54 29.51 0.33
C GLY A 258 -25.38 28.25 0.52
N ALA A 259 -24.84 27.22 1.18
CA ALA A 259 -25.66 26.12 1.68
C ALA A 259 -26.45 26.56 2.92
N THR A 260 -27.53 25.85 3.24
CA THR A 260 -28.21 25.91 4.54
C THR A 260 -27.93 24.60 5.26
N PHE A 261 -27.12 24.66 6.31
CA PHE A 261 -26.67 23.49 7.06
C PHE A 261 -27.08 23.57 8.52
N THR A 262 -27.60 22.49 9.10
CA THR A 262 -27.97 22.41 10.51
C THR A 262 -27.69 21.03 11.11
N TRP A 263 -26.93 20.99 12.20
CA TRP A 263 -26.76 19.78 13.00
C TRP A 263 -28.07 19.38 13.69
N THR A 264 -28.40 18.10 13.67
CA THR A 264 -29.67 17.59 14.20
C THR A 264 -29.47 16.76 15.48
N ALA A 265 -28.65 15.72 15.43
CA ALA A 265 -28.47 14.81 16.56
C ALA A 265 -27.12 14.11 16.54
N THR A 266 -26.76 13.47 17.65
CA THR A 266 -25.78 12.38 17.67
C THR A 266 -26.52 11.07 17.51
N VAL A 267 -26.04 10.20 16.62
CA VAL A 267 -26.57 8.85 16.40
C VAL A 267 -25.53 7.80 16.76
N THR A 268 -26.01 6.58 17.00
CA THR A 268 -25.17 5.42 17.36
C THR A 268 -25.37 4.30 16.34
N GLY A 269 -24.31 3.64 15.92
CA GLY A 269 -24.38 2.51 14.99
C GLY A 269 -23.29 2.56 13.93
N GLN A 270 -22.90 1.38 13.43
CA GLN A 270 -21.96 1.23 12.32
C GLN A 270 -22.48 1.93 11.07
N GLN A 271 -21.60 2.47 10.23
CA GLN A 271 -22.03 2.92 8.90
C GLN A 271 -22.56 1.74 8.10
N ASP A 272 -23.71 1.92 7.47
CA ASP A 272 -24.15 0.98 6.45
C ASP A 272 -23.16 1.02 5.28
N PRO A 273 -22.86 -0.12 4.63
CA PRO A 273 -22.01 -0.14 3.46
C PRO A 273 -22.59 0.83 2.42
N THR A 274 -21.82 1.84 2.10
CA THR A 274 -22.23 2.85 1.13
C THR A 274 -21.98 2.36 -0.29
N THR A 275 -22.79 2.86 -1.21
CA THR A 275 -22.74 2.49 -2.62
C THR A 275 -21.73 3.42 -3.31
N VAL A 276 -20.57 2.85 -3.67
CA VAL A 276 -19.47 3.56 -4.32
C VAL A 276 -19.86 3.93 -5.75
N ASN A 277 -19.84 5.21 -6.10
CA ASN A 277 -19.84 5.65 -7.50
C ASN A 277 -18.74 6.68 -7.71
N GLY A 278 -17.57 6.19 -8.10
CA GLY A 278 -16.43 7.00 -8.53
C GLY A 278 -15.65 6.27 -9.60
N CYS A 279 -14.49 6.81 -9.98
CA CYS A 279 -13.56 6.21 -10.94
C CYS A 279 -13.11 4.77 -10.61
N LEU A 280 -13.28 4.31 -9.35
CA LEU A 280 -13.04 2.92 -8.92
C LEU A 280 -14.23 1.97 -9.16
N ALA A 281 -15.37 2.48 -9.62
CA ALA A 281 -16.61 1.72 -9.72
C ALA A 281 -17.58 2.38 -10.72
N THR A 282 -17.64 1.86 -11.96
CA THR A 282 -18.83 2.06 -12.84
C THR A 282 -19.99 1.13 -12.47
N THR A 283 -19.75 0.24 -11.50
CA THR A 283 -20.68 -0.68 -10.86
C THR A 283 -20.41 -0.63 -9.36
N PRO A 284 -21.43 -0.53 -8.48
CA PRO A 284 -21.23 -0.45 -7.04
C PRO A 284 -20.34 -1.58 -6.52
N GLU A 285 -19.09 -1.28 -6.22
CA GLU A 285 -18.23 -2.16 -5.43
C GLU A 285 -18.69 -2.04 -3.98
N ALA A 286 -18.91 -3.16 -3.32
CA ALA A 286 -19.28 -3.17 -1.91
C ALA A 286 -18.06 -2.74 -1.10
N ALA A 287 -18.00 -1.48 -0.66
CA ALA A 287 -17.02 -1.05 0.32
C ALA A 287 -17.24 -1.84 1.62
N PRO A 288 -16.17 -2.31 2.28
CA PRO A 288 -16.33 -2.94 3.58
C PRO A 288 -16.97 -1.96 4.56
N THR A 289 -17.91 -2.44 5.38
CA THR A 289 -18.50 -1.68 6.47
C THR A 289 -17.39 -1.03 7.30
N LEU A 290 -17.46 0.28 7.53
CA LEU A 290 -16.57 0.97 8.46
C LEU A 290 -16.91 0.54 9.89
N THR A 291 -16.28 -0.56 10.33
CA THR A 291 -16.66 -1.23 11.58
C THR A 291 -16.36 -0.41 12.84
N ALA A 292 -15.49 0.59 12.72
CA ALA A 292 -15.11 1.52 13.77
C ALA A 292 -16.01 2.75 13.87
N TYR A 293 -16.98 2.92 12.96
CA TYR A 293 -17.88 4.06 12.97
C TYR A 293 -18.96 3.85 14.04
N TRP A 294 -18.68 4.12 15.32
CA TRP A 294 -19.61 3.76 16.40
C TRP A 294 -20.61 4.86 16.71
N TYR A 295 -20.21 6.11 16.48
CA TYR A 295 -20.99 7.29 16.81
C TYR A 295 -20.82 8.36 15.73
N ALA A 296 -21.90 9.04 15.38
CA ALA A 296 -21.89 10.05 14.33
C ALA A 296 -22.69 11.28 14.73
N CYS A 297 -22.44 12.40 14.07
CA CYS A 297 -23.39 13.51 14.05
C CYS A 297 -24.22 13.47 12.78
N THR A 298 -25.53 13.68 12.91
CA THR A 298 -26.41 13.86 11.75
C THR A 298 -26.71 15.32 11.52
N GLY A 299 -26.86 15.68 10.26
CA GLY A 299 -27.18 17.04 9.84
C GLY A 299 -28.18 17.06 8.69
N THR A 300 -28.83 18.21 8.51
CA THR A 300 -29.57 18.52 7.29
C THR A 300 -28.80 19.57 6.50
N ALA A 301 -28.78 19.40 5.19
CA ALA A 301 -28.14 20.30 4.26
C ALA A 301 -29.08 20.55 3.08
N THR A 302 -29.23 21.80 2.65
CA THR A 302 -29.91 22.16 1.41
C THR A 302 -29.10 23.23 0.68
N GLY A 303 -28.91 23.07 -0.61
CA GLY A 303 -28.17 24.00 -1.46
C GLY A 303 -27.66 23.27 -2.69
N ASP A 304 -27.45 23.98 -3.79
CA ASP A 304 -27.01 23.38 -5.06
C ASP A 304 -25.52 22.98 -5.02
N ASN A 305 -24.79 23.42 -4.00
CA ASN A 305 -23.36 23.22 -3.85
C ASN A 305 -22.97 22.33 -2.65
N ILE A 306 -23.93 21.62 -2.04
CA ILE A 306 -23.65 20.67 -0.96
C ILE A 306 -24.36 19.34 -1.20
N GLU A 307 -23.61 18.26 -1.08
CA GLU A 307 -24.08 16.91 -1.34
C GLU A 307 -23.83 16.01 -0.13
N VAL A 308 -24.73 15.05 0.09
CA VAL A 308 -24.56 14.01 1.11
C VAL A 308 -23.72 12.90 0.50
N ILE A 309 -22.62 12.57 1.17
CA ILE A 309 -21.73 11.47 0.75
C ILE A 309 -21.89 10.24 1.63
N HIS A 310 -22.19 10.41 2.91
CA HIS A 310 -22.38 9.31 3.85
C HIS A 310 -23.73 9.36 4.54
N THR A 311 -24.31 8.18 4.78
CA THR A 311 -25.52 8.01 5.58
C THR A 311 -25.33 6.97 6.67
N ALA A 312 -25.91 7.22 7.85
CA ALA A 312 -26.06 6.22 8.90
C ALA A 312 -27.07 5.13 8.46
N PRO A 313 -27.17 4.00 9.18
CA PRO A 313 -28.10 2.93 8.81
C PRO A 313 -29.59 3.30 8.77
N GLY A 314 -29.99 4.37 9.46
CA GLY A 314 -31.35 4.90 9.38
C GLY A 314 -31.59 5.80 8.17
N GLY A 315 -30.58 6.00 7.31
CA GLY A 315 -30.59 6.89 6.16
C GLY A 315 -30.28 8.35 6.50
N GLU A 316 -29.93 8.67 7.75
CA GLU A 316 -29.59 10.03 8.15
C GLU A 316 -28.22 10.45 7.61
N PRO A 317 -28.06 11.65 7.02
CA PRO A 317 -26.77 12.13 6.53
C PRO A 317 -25.76 12.35 7.64
N ILE A 318 -24.53 11.87 7.44
CA ILE A 318 -23.41 11.90 8.41
C ILE A 318 -22.07 12.31 7.78
N GLY A 319 -22.07 12.69 6.50
CA GLY A 319 -20.90 13.20 5.79
C GLY A 319 -21.34 13.99 4.57
N TRP A 320 -20.55 14.99 4.19
CA TRP A 320 -20.90 15.92 3.10
C TRP A 320 -19.70 16.29 2.24
N SER A 321 -19.99 16.60 0.97
CA SER A 321 -19.11 17.33 0.08
C SER A 321 -19.70 18.71 -0.19
N LEU A 322 -18.90 19.76 0.01
CA LEU A 322 -19.27 21.15 -0.22
C LEU A 322 -18.38 21.74 -1.32
N CYS A 323 -19.01 22.24 -2.37
CA CYS A 323 -18.36 22.89 -3.50
C CYS A 323 -18.34 24.42 -3.32
N PHE A 324 -17.19 25.02 -3.61
CA PHE A 324 -17.01 26.48 -3.56
C PHE A 324 -17.21 27.09 -4.95
N PRO A 325 -17.89 28.24 -5.05
CA PRO A 325 -17.96 29.00 -6.29
C PRO A 325 -16.56 29.42 -6.76
N GLY A 326 -16.00 28.73 -7.76
CA GLY A 326 -14.64 28.98 -8.26
C GLY A 326 -13.72 27.77 -8.33
N GLY A 327 -14.18 26.57 -7.94
CA GLY A 327 -13.46 25.31 -8.19
C GLY A 327 -12.69 24.77 -6.98
N GLY A 328 -13.18 24.98 -5.77
CA GLY A 328 -12.64 24.41 -4.54
C GLY A 328 -13.64 23.47 -3.85
N LYS A 329 -13.16 22.62 -2.93
CA LYS A 329 -14.01 21.59 -2.32
C LYS A 329 -13.63 21.31 -0.87
N VAL A 330 -14.63 21.16 -0.01
CA VAL A 330 -14.47 20.65 1.36
C VAL A 330 -15.23 19.33 1.48
N ILE A 331 -14.53 18.27 1.86
CA ILE A 331 -15.13 16.98 2.21
C ILE A 331 -15.07 16.81 3.73
N PHE A 332 -16.16 16.34 4.32
CA PHE A 332 -16.33 16.25 5.76
C PHE A 332 -17.05 14.97 6.19
N ASP A 333 -16.48 14.29 7.19
CA ASP A 333 -17.07 13.12 7.86
C ASP A 333 -17.25 13.38 9.35
N THR A 334 -18.21 12.72 9.98
CA THR A 334 -18.61 13.01 11.38
C THR A 334 -18.07 12.04 12.42
N ASP A 335 -17.20 11.11 12.03
CA ASP A 335 -16.52 10.20 12.96
C ASP A 335 -15.06 10.09 12.51
N GLN A 336 -14.15 10.16 13.47
CA GLN A 336 -12.72 9.99 13.24
C GLN A 336 -12.24 8.56 13.47
N ASP A 337 -13.09 7.71 14.06
CA ASP A 337 -12.70 6.37 14.50
C ASP A 337 -12.36 5.43 13.34
N PHE A 338 -12.86 5.71 12.12
CA PHE A 338 -12.52 4.97 10.90
C PHE A 338 -11.02 5.03 10.54
N ILE A 339 -10.25 5.95 11.11
CA ILE A 339 -8.78 6.02 10.93
C ILE A 339 -8.03 6.16 12.25
N ARG A 340 -8.69 6.03 13.41
CA ARG A 340 -8.01 6.26 14.69
C ARG A 340 -6.89 5.26 14.97
N THR A 341 -6.98 4.05 14.40
CA THR A 341 -5.97 2.99 14.60
C THR A 341 -5.65 2.30 13.27
N PRO A 342 -4.45 1.70 13.11
CA PRO A 342 -4.10 0.97 11.89
C PRO A 342 -5.07 -0.17 11.53
N ALA A 343 -5.74 -0.76 12.53
CA ALA A 343 -6.72 -1.83 12.33
C ALA A 343 -8.12 -1.29 11.94
N ALA A 344 -8.40 -0.02 12.23
CA ALA A 344 -9.62 0.65 11.81
C ALA A 344 -9.45 1.32 10.43
N ASN A 345 -8.20 1.67 10.09
CA ASN A 345 -7.81 2.34 8.84
C ASN A 345 -8.52 1.74 7.64
N THR A 346 -9.11 2.62 6.82
CA THR A 346 -9.73 2.24 5.55
C THR A 346 -9.04 3.00 4.42
N PRO A 347 -7.88 2.52 3.94
CA PRO A 347 -7.09 3.19 2.91
C PRO A 347 -7.87 3.53 1.63
N GLU A 348 -8.84 2.68 1.26
CA GLU A 348 -9.71 2.88 0.10
C GLU A 348 -10.54 4.15 0.23
N HIS A 349 -11.15 4.35 1.40
CA HIS A 349 -11.95 5.53 1.72
C HIS A 349 -11.13 6.81 1.61
N MET A 350 -9.96 6.79 2.24
CA MET A 350 -9.03 7.91 2.25
C MET A 350 -8.51 8.26 0.86
N ARG A 351 -8.21 7.25 0.02
CA ARG A 351 -7.80 7.47 -1.38
C ARG A 351 -8.92 8.11 -2.19
N ASN A 352 -10.17 7.68 -2.01
CA ASN A 352 -11.31 8.28 -2.70
C ASN A 352 -11.47 9.75 -2.34
N ILE A 353 -11.33 10.08 -1.05
CA ILE A 353 -11.30 11.47 -0.59
C ILE A 353 -10.17 12.24 -1.29
N LEU A 354 -8.94 11.72 -1.29
CA LEU A 354 -7.79 12.40 -1.93
C LEU A 354 -8.01 12.64 -3.43
N VAL A 355 -8.58 11.66 -4.14
CA VAL A 355 -8.92 11.80 -5.56
C VAL A 355 -9.97 12.89 -5.77
N ALA A 356 -11.06 12.88 -5.00
CA ALA A 356 -12.10 13.88 -5.14
C ALA A 356 -11.64 15.30 -4.76
N LEU A 357 -10.65 15.40 -3.87
CA LEU A 357 -9.99 16.67 -3.51
C LEU A 357 -8.96 17.13 -4.53
N ALA A 358 -8.27 16.21 -5.23
CA ALA A 358 -7.40 16.56 -6.34
C ALA A 358 -8.21 17.12 -7.54
N ASP A 359 -9.45 16.67 -7.69
CA ASP A 359 -10.43 17.20 -8.65
C ASP A 359 -11.35 18.27 -8.03
N ALA A 360 -10.79 19.14 -7.17
CA ALA A 360 -11.57 20.19 -6.52
C ALA A 360 -12.20 21.16 -7.53
N ALA A 361 -11.60 21.34 -8.71
CA ALA A 361 -12.08 22.23 -9.75
C ALA A 361 -13.36 21.75 -10.45
N ALA A 362 -13.64 20.45 -10.46
CA ALA A 362 -14.82 19.87 -11.12
C ALA A 362 -16.07 19.87 -10.23
N CYS A 363 -16.35 20.99 -9.54
CA CYS A 363 -17.52 21.18 -8.66
C CYS A 363 -18.91 20.87 -9.27
N ASP A 364 -18.99 20.48 -10.55
CA ASP A 364 -20.20 20.12 -11.30
C ASP A 364 -20.44 18.60 -11.42
N ASP A 365 -19.47 17.76 -11.06
CA ASP A 365 -19.66 16.31 -11.04
C ASP A 365 -20.02 15.87 -9.63
N ALA A 366 -21.23 15.31 -9.48
CA ALA A 366 -21.77 14.79 -8.22
C ALA A 366 -20.69 13.95 -7.51
N VAL A 367 -20.23 14.46 -6.38
CA VAL A 367 -19.20 13.82 -5.57
C VAL A 367 -19.91 12.74 -4.77
N VAL A 368 -20.12 11.57 -5.38
CA VAL A 368 -20.51 10.37 -4.63
C VAL A 368 -19.23 9.76 -4.10
N LEU A 369 -18.72 10.34 -3.02
CA LEU A 369 -17.75 9.62 -2.20
C LEU A 369 -18.46 8.43 -1.56
N PRO A 370 -17.72 7.33 -1.31
CA PRO A 370 -18.18 6.31 -0.36
C PRO A 370 -18.81 6.98 0.85
#